data_AF-A0A538SUA8-F1
#
_entry.id   AF-A0A538SUA8-F1
#
_cell.length_a   1.000
_cell.length_b   1.000
_cell.length_c   1.000
_cell.angle_alpha   90.00
_cell.angle_beta   90.00
_cell.angle_gamma   90.00
#
_symmetry.space_group_name_H-M   'P 1'
#
loop_
_entity.id
_entity.type
_entity.pdbx_description
1 polymer ?
#
loop_
_entity_poly.entity_id
_entity_poly.type
_entity_poly.pdbx_seq_one_letter_code
_entity_poly.pdbx_strand_id
1 'polypeptide(L)'
;MPSSSSKRGRLLWLYAATTLLALLSSAIFHSAPSRAQTEVKLDTKASGTMKTPLMLARFRADGPVGSLPSQGRAIARKDFELSGVFNVGDVEPLEGKPVADPTLTGTVRVEGKVEQGQSASFFQFRGQAIDVGTGEIALDRTYPFTDASLRETMHRFVDDVLEALTGERGVAETKIAYVQQNGREKEIWMMDYDGENPR
;
A
#
# COMPACT_ATOMS: atom_id res chain seq x y z
N MET A 1 -84.36 -44.04 -6.39
CA MET A 1 -83.84 -43.62 -7.72
C MET A 1 -84.63 -42.39 -8.16
N PRO A 2 -84.08 -41.40 -8.89
CA PRO A 2 -82.70 -41.24 -9.36
C PRO A 2 -82.07 -39.84 -9.08
N SER A 3 -80.77 -39.72 -9.41
CA SER A 3 -80.14 -38.61 -10.18
C SER A 3 -80.01 -37.22 -9.54
N SER A 4 -78.96 -36.41 -9.71
CA SER A 4 -77.62 -36.43 -10.33
C SER A 4 -77.26 -34.94 -10.49
N SER A 5 -75.96 -34.63 -10.35
CA SER A 5 -75.30 -33.38 -10.76
C SER A 5 -75.61 -32.15 -9.88
N SER A 6 -74.65 -31.28 -9.55
CA SER A 6 -73.67 -30.66 -10.44
C SER A 6 -72.50 -30.09 -9.61
N LYS A 7 -71.27 -30.45 -10.00
CA LYS A 7 -70.04 -29.81 -9.54
C LYS A 7 -69.87 -28.48 -10.26
N ARG A 8 -70.23 -27.34 -9.65
CA ARG A 8 -69.72 -26.02 -10.04
C ARG A 8 -69.66 -25.13 -8.79
N GLY A 9 -68.45 -24.83 -8.33
CA GLY A 9 -68.27 -23.99 -7.13
C GLY A 9 -66.88 -24.08 -6.47
N ARG A 10 -66.00 -24.97 -6.94
CA ARG A 10 -64.55 -24.88 -6.64
C ARG A 10 -63.90 -23.97 -7.66
N LEU A 11 -63.87 -22.67 -7.37
CA LEU A 11 -62.91 -21.66 -7.83
C LEU A 11 -63.63 -20.33 -7.60
N LEU A 12 -63.34 -19.65 -6.48
CA LEU A 12 -63.50 -18.20 -6.27
C LEU A 12 -63.39 -17.80 -4.79
N TRP A 13 -63.30 -18.75 -3.86
CA TRP A 13 -63.08 -18.47 -2.42
C TRP A 13 -61.61 -18.51 -1.96
N LEU A 14 -60.64 -18.55 -2.87
CA LEU A 14 -59.22 -18.72 -2.52
C LEU A 14 -58.38 -17.44 -2.54
N TYR A 15 -58.96 -16.25 -2.77
CA TYR A 15 -58.17 -15.01 -2.86
C TYR A 15 -58.74 -13.80 -2.10
N ALA A 16 -59.74 -13.99 -1.23
CA ALA A 16 -60.39 -12.89 -0.49
C ALA A 16 -60.38 -13.10 1.04
N ALA A 17 -59.38 -13.80 1.57
CA ALA A 17 -59.02 -13.78 3.00
C ALA A 17 -57.57 -13.27 3.15
N THR A 18 -57.36 -12.18 2.44
CA THR A 18 -56.34 -11.18 2.61
C THR A 18 -56.10 -10.82 4.09
N THR A 19 -54.85 -11.01 4.52
CA THR A 19 -54.02 -9.87 4.92
C THR A 19 -54.40 -9.13 6.23
N LEU A 20 -54.54 -9.85 7.34
CA LEU A 20 -54.54 -9.22 8.67
C LEU A 20 -53.62 -9.92 9.70
N LEU A 21 -52.63 -10.68 9.22
CA LEU A 21 -51.60 -11.31 10.06
C LEU A 21 -50.20 -11.10 9.46
N ALA A 22 -49.97 -9.93 8.87
CA ALA A 22 -48.69 -9.54 8.27
C ALA A 22 -48.26 -8.12 8.68
N LEU A 23 -48.69 -7.65 9.86
CA LEU A 23 -48.39 -6.31 10.38
C LEU A 23 -47.79 -6.32 11.80
N LEU A 24 -47.45 -7.49 12.37
CA LEU A 24 -46.92 -7.60 13.74
C LEU A 24 -45.66 -8.51 13.87
N SER A 25 -44.71 -8.36 12.95
CA SER A 25 -43.31 -8.73 13.19
C SER A 25 -42.40 -7.70 12.52
N SER A 26 -42.70 -6.44 12.80
CA SER A 26 -41.74 -5.35 12.78
C SER A 26 -41.06 -5.32 14.15
N ALA A 27 -39.76 -5.02 14.18
CA ALA A 27 -38.80 -5.30 15.26
C ALA A 27 -38.40 -6.77 15.28
N ILE A 28 -37.29 -7.15 14.66
CA ILE A 28 -35.96 -6.83 15.17
C ILE A 28 -35.03 -6.48 13.99
N PHE A 29 -34.86 -5.17 13.76
CA PHE A 29 -33.69 -4.64 13.09
C PHE A 29 -32.51 -4.78 14.07
N HIS A 30 -31.77 -5.88 14.00
CA HIS A 30 -30.36 -5.84 14.44
C HIS A 30 -29.55 -5.31 13.27
N SER A 31 -29.63 -4.01 13.05
CA SER A 31 -28.56 -3.27 12.40
C SER A 31 -27.31 -3.47 13.26
N ALA A 32 -26.47 -4.41 12.85
CA ALA A 32 -25.14 -4.55 13.42
C ALA A 32 -24.43 -3.20 13.27
N PRO A 33 -23.77 -2.67 14.32
CA PRO A 33 -22.92 -1.51 14.14
C PRO A 33 -21.83 -1.91 13.15
N SER A 34 -21.84 -1.26 11.98
CA SER A 34 -20.69 -1.27 11.09
C SER A 34 -19.51 -0.75 11.92
N ARG A 35 -18.60 -1.65 12.30
CA ARG A 35 -17.32 -1.26 12.88
C ARG A 35 -16.58 -0.53 11.77
N ALA A 36 -16.61 0.79 11.84
CA ALA A 36 -15.65 1.61 11.12
C ALA A 36 -14.26 1.23 11.68
N GLN A 37 -13.61 0.27 11.03
CA GLN A 37 -12.17 0.14 11.12
C GLN A 37 -11.64 1.49 10.68
N THR A 38 -11.00 2.22 11.59
CA THR A 38 -10.27 3.43 11.25
C THR A 38 -9.07 2.97 10.44
N GLU A 39 -9.28 2.73 9.15
CA GLU A 39 -8.21 2.55 8.19
C GLU A 39 -7.53 3.91 8.09
N VAL A 40 -6.45 4.08 8.85
CA VAL A 40 -5.65 5.30 8.84
C VAL A 40 -4.92 5.33 7.50
N LYS A 41 -5.52 5.99 6.51
CA LYS A 41 -4.87 6.28 5.23
C LYS A 41 -4.13 7.60 5.36
N LEU A 42 -2.80 7.53 5.35
CA LEU A 42 -1.99 8.73 5.19
C LEU A 42 -2.18 9.26 3.77
N ASP A 43 -2.50 10.54 3.66
CA ASP A 43 -2.59 11.27 2.40
C ASP A 43 -1.78 12.56 2.53
N THR A 44 -1.02 12.91 1.49
CA THR A 44 -0.08 14.03 1.51
C THR A 44 -0.66 15.20 0.72
N LYS A 45 -1.27 16.17 1.40
CA LYS A 45 -1.69 17.45 0.80
C LYS A 45 -0.55 18.47 0.85
N ALA A 46 0.40 18.36 -0.09
CA ALA A 46 1.48 19.35 -0.21
C ALA A 46 0.96 20.65 -0.85
N SER A 47 1.04 21.76 -0.12
CA SER A 47 0.72 23.11 -0.61
C SER A 47 2.02 23.87 -0.86
N GLY A 48 2.34 24.17 -2.13
CA GLY A 48 3.28 25.24 -2.51
C GLY A 48 4.70 24.88 -2.98
N THR A 49 5.22 23.66 -2.74
CA THR A 49 6.59 23.28 -3.17
C THR A 49 6.55 22.44 -4.45
N MET A 50 7.31 22.83 -5.48
CA MET A 50 7.49 21.98 -6.67
C MET A 50 8.26 20.72 -6.27
N LYS A 51 7.64 19.55 -6.43
CA LYS A 51 8.24 18.26 -6.11
C LYS A 51 9.32 17.88 -7.12
N THR A 52 10.41 17.29 -6.63
CA THR A 52 11.51 16.77 -7.46
C THR A 52 11.03 15.58 -8.28
N PRO A 53 11.18 15.57 -9.62
CA PRO A 53 10.85 14.39 -10.42
C PRO A 53 11.75 13.21 -10.05
N LEU A 54 11.14 12.06 -9.75
CA LEU A 54 11.84 10.82 -9.42
C LEU A 54 11.38 9.70 -10.37
N MET A 55 12.30 9.16 -11.16
CA MET A 55 12.09 8.01 -12.03
C MET A 55 12.44 6.72 -11.30
N LEU A 56 11.44 6.00 -10.80
CA LEU A 56 11.64 4.75 -10.07
C LEU A 56 11.60 3.56 -11.04
N ALA A 57 12.74 2.92 -11.24
CA ALA A 57 12.83 1.74 -12.08
C ALA A 57 12.14 0.52 -11.44
N ARG A 58 11.74 -0.45 -12.25
CA ARG A 58 11.45 -1.79 -11.72
C ARG A 58 12.70 -2.35 -11.03
N PHE A 59 12.56 -2.93 -9.84
CA PHE A 59 13.70 -3.56 -9.19
C PHE A 59 13.99 -4.91 -9.86
N ARG A 60 15.27 -5.13 -10.19
CA ARG A 60 15.76 -6.32 -10.87
C ARG A 60 15.92 -7.47 -9.88
N ALA A 61 15.80 -8.69 -10.40
CA ALA A 61 16.01 -9.93 -9.67
C ALA A 61 17.30 -10.59 -10.17
N ASP A 62 18.06 -11.17 -9.24
CA ASP A 62 19.17 -12.07 -9.56
C ASP A 62 19.11 -13.31 -8.66
N GLY A 63 18.89 -14.45 -9.30
CA GLY A 63 18.59 -15.70 -8.61
C GLY A 63 17.12 -15.85 -8.15
N PRO A 64 16.83 -16.89 -7.35
CA PRO A 64 15.47 -17.25 -6.93
C PRO A 64 14.99 -16.37 -5.76
N VAL A 65 14.76 -15.09 -6.03
CA VAL A 65 14.34 -14.07 -5.04
C VAL A 65 12.81 -13.83 -5.03
N GLY A 66 12.06 -14.58 -5.83
CA GLY A 66 10.60 -14.54 -5.84
C GLY A 66 10.04 -13.13 -6.12
N SER A 67 9.08 -12.70 -5.30
CA SER A 67 8.43 -11.39 -5.41
C SER A 67 9.10 -10.29 -4.58
N LEU A 68 10.26 -10.55 -3.96
CA LEU A 68 10.97 -9.55 -3.15
C LEU A 68 11.28 -8.25 -3.90
N PRO A 69 11.73 -8.26 -5.18
CA PRO A 69 11.97 -7.01 -5.90
C PRO A 69 10.70 -6.16 -6.08
N SER A 70 9.57 -6.78 -6.46
CA SER A 70 8.33 -6.03 -6.68
C SER A 70 7.71 -5.55 -5.37
N GLN A 71 7.77 -6.35 -4.30
CA GLN A 71 7.35 -5.95 -2.95
C GLN A 71 8.21 -4.80 -2.41
N GLY A 72 9.53 -4.94 -2.48
CA GLY A 72 10.47 -3.91 -2.03
C GLY A 72 10.26 -2.59 -2.76
N ARG A 73 10.08 -2.65 -4.08
CA ARG A 73 9.76 -1.48 -4.90
C ARG A 73 8.46 -0.80 -4.49
N ALA A 74 7.42 -1.58 -4.18
CA ALA A 74 6.12 -1.02 -3.77
C ALA A 74 6.24 -0.24 -2.46
N ILE A 75 7.02 -0.76 -1.51
CA ILE A 75 7.33 -0.07 -0.24
C ILE A 75 8.11 1.22 -0.52
N ALA A 76 9.22 1.14 -1.27
CA ALA A 76 10.03 2.30 -1.60
C ALA A 76 9.24 3.39 -2.36
N ARG A 77 8.35 3.00 -3.29
CA ARG A 77 7.44 3.93 -3.98
C ARG A 77 6.55 4.67 -3.00
N LYS A 78 5.86 3.94 -2.12
CA LYS A 78 4.98 4.51 -1.09
C LYS A 78 5.75 5.50 -0.23
N ASP A 79 7.00 5.17 0.11
CA ASP A 79 7.83 6.03 0.95
C ASP A 79 8.29 7.31 0.26
N PHE A 80 8.73 7.23 -0.99
CA PHE A 80 9.05 8.41 -1.78
C PHE A 80 7.83 9.33 -1.97
N GLU A 81 6.62 8.76 -2.12
CA GLU A 81 5.38 9.53 -2.22
C GLU A 81 4.99 10.20 -0.90
N LEU A 82 5.08 9.46 0.21
CA LEU A 82 4.79 9.96 1.57
C LEU A 82 5.76 11.04 2.02
N SER A 83 7.02 11.01 1.55
CA SER A 83 8.01 12.06 1.86
C SER A 83 7.55 13.47 1.48
N GLY A 84 6.66 13.58 0.48
CA GLY A 84 6.22 14.86 -0.07
C GLY A 84 7.28 15.58 -0.92
N VAL A 85 8.52 15.08 -0.98
CA VAL A 85 9.64 15.67 -1.74
C VAL A 85 9.54 15.34 -3.23
N PHE A 86 9.09 14.13 -3.57
CA PHE A 86 9.20 13.60 -4.93
C PHE A 86 7.87 13.48 -5.67
N ASN A 87 7.92 13.64 -6.99
CA ASN A 87 6.90 13.20 -7.92
C ASN A 87 7.37 11.93 -8.64
N VAL A 88 6.83 10.78 -8.26
CA VAL A 88 7.40 9.47 -8.59
C VAL A 88 6.79 8.88 -9.88
N GLY A 89 7.55 8.86 -10.97
CA GLY A 89 7.21 8.19 -12.22
C GLY A 89 7.78 6.77 -12.33
N ASP A 90 7.05 5.87 -12.98
CA ASP A 90 7.54 4.51 -13.28
C ASP A 90 8.39 4.49 -14.54
N VAL A 91 9.51 3.75 -14.50
CA VAL A 91 10.37 3.51 -15.67
C VAL A 91 10.87 2.07 -15.70
N GLU A 92 11.31 1.64 -16.88
CA GLU A 92 11.99 0.35 -17.05
C GLU A 92 13.45 0.43 -16.59
N PRO A 93 14.06 -0.66 -16.09
CA PRO A 93 15.47 -0.70 -15.73
C PRO A 93 16.36 -0.39 -16.94
N LEU A 94 17.49 0.28 -16.72
CA LEU A 94 18.48 0.48 -17.78
C LEU A 94 19.48 -0.66 -17.81
N GLU A 95 19.95 -0.97 -19.01
CA GLU A 95 21.13 -1.78 -19.23
C GLU A 95 22.35 -0.86 -19.24
N GLY A 96 23.19 -0.95 -18.21
CA GLY A 96 24.38 -0.10 -18.05
C GLY A 96 24.11 1.23 -17.33
N LYS A 97 25.00 2.21 -17.51
CA LYS A 97 24.88 3.51 -16.86
C LYS A 97 23.94 4.43 -17.65
N PRO A 98 23.07 5.21 -17.00
CA PRO A 98 22.31 6.25 -17.69
C PRO A 98 23.26 7.25 -18.36
N VAL A 99 22.88 7.69 -19.55
CA VAL A 99 23.55 8.78 -20.25
C VAL A 99 23.07 10.09 -19.64
N ALA A 100 24.01 10.97 -19.28
CA ALA A 100 23.68 12.29 -18.75
C ALA A 100 22.87 13.07 -19.78
N ASP A 101 21.75 13.64 -19.35
CA ASP A 101 20.87 14.48 -20.15
C ASP A 101 20.66 15.83 -19.43
N PRO A 102 21.43 16.87 -19.77
CA PRO A 102 21.34 18.18 -19.12
C PRO A 102 19.95 18.81 -19.14
N THR A 103 19.06 18.38 -20.05
CA THR A 103 17.67 18.88 -20.11
C THR A 103 16.81 18.37 -18.94
N LEU A 104 17.25 17.31 -18.25
CA LEU A 104 16.59 16.69 -17.11
C LEU A 104 17.24 17.06 -15.77
N THR A 105 17.95 18.19 -15.70
CA THR A 105 18.57 18.69 -14.47
C THR A 105 17.57 18.70 -13.30
N GLY A 106 17.98 18.14 -12.16
CA GLY A 106 17.13 18.00 -10.97
C GLY A 106 16.17 16.79 -11.01
N THR A 107 16.23 15.96 -12.06
CA THR A 107 15.52 14.67 -12.09
C THR A 107 16.42 13.58 -11.55
N VAL A 108 15.90 12.79 -10.62
CA VAL A 108 16.61 11.65 -10.05
C VAL A 108 16.06 10.35 -10.61
N ARG A 109 16.95 9.43 -10.97
CA ARG A 109 16.61 8.06 -11.31
C ARG A 109 17.02 7.12 -10.18
N VAL A 110 16.08 6.28 -9.75
CA VAL A 110 16.32 5.27 -8.72
C VAL A 110 16.23 3.88 -9.32
N GLU A 111 17.27 3.08 -9.11
CA GLU A 111 17.31 1.67 -9.49
C GLU A 111 17.54 0.77 -8.28
N GLY A 112 17.13 -0.49 -8.42
CA GLY A 112 17.30 -1.49 -7.38
C GLY A 112 17.53 -2.87 -7.97
N LYS A 113 18.32 -3.70 -7.29
CA LYS A 113 18.54 -5.10 -7.62
C LYS A 113 18.50 -5.92 -6.33
N VAL A 114 17.71 -6.98 -6.33
CA VAL A 114 17.67 -7.96 -5.24
C VAL A 114 18.41 -9.21 -5.70
N GLU A 115 19.36 -9.65 -4.89
CA GLU A 115 20.19 -10.83 -5.13
C GLU A 115 20.02 -11.82 -3.97
N GLN A 116 20.05 -13.12 -4.26
CA GLN A 116 20.10 -14.13 -3.22
C GLN A 116 21.47 -14.10 -2.53
N GLY A 117 21.46 -14.10 -1.20
CA GLY A 117 22.66 -14.15 -0.38
C GLY A 117 23.21 -15.57 -0.20
N GLN A 118 24.06 -15.73 0.82
CA GLN A 118 24.77 -16.99 1.07
C GLN A 118 23.87 -18.16 1.52
N SER A 119 22.63 -17.89 1.91
CA SER A 119 21.64 -18.92 2.27
C SER A 119 20.27 -18.56 1.70
N ALA A 120 19.35 -19.53 1.71
CA ALA A 120 18.02 -19.37 1.16
C ALA A 120 17.19 -18.24 1.80
N SER A 121 17.51 -17.82 3.03
CA SER A 121 16.73 -16.83 3.80
C SER A 121 17.43 -15.46 3.91
N PHE A 122 18.62 -15.31 3.34
CA PHE A 122 19.35 -14.04 3.31
C PHE A 122 19.42 -13.53 1.88
N PHE A 123 19.20 -12.23 1.74
CA PHE A 123 19.17 -11.52 0.48
C PHE A 123 20.02 -10.26 0.59
N GLN A 124 20.38 -9.70 -0.56
CA GLN A 124 21.02 -8.40 -0.65
C GLN A 124 20.22 -7.52 -1.59
N PHE A 125 19.93 -6.31 -1.16
CA PHE A 125 19.36 -5.28 -2.00
C PHE A 125 20.45 -4.26 -2.32
N ARG A 126 20.79 -4.08 -3.60
CA ARG A 126 21.64 -2.96 -4.05
C ARG A 126 20.74 -1.89 -4.64
N GLY A 127 20.73 -0.72 -4.02
CA GLY A 127 19.97 0.45 -4.45
C GLY A 127 20.89 1.55 -4.95
N GLN A 128 20.48 2.22 -6.03
CA GLN A 128 21.23 3.31 -6.64
C GLN A 128 20.32 4.51 -6.91
N ALA A 129 20.78 5.72 -6.61
CA ALA A 129 20.16 6.97 -6.99
C ALA A 129 21.14 7.79 -7.83
N ILE A 130 20.67 8.25 -8.99
CA ILE A 130 21.49 8.91 -10.01
C ILE A 130 20.81 10.21 -10.42
N ASP A 131 21.56 11.31 -10.43
CA ASP A 131 21.11 12.55 -11.06
C ASP A 131 21.18 12.39 -12.59
N VAL A 132 20.04 12.47 -13.27
CA VAL A 132 19.95 12.22 -14.72
C VAL A 132 20.59 13.36 -15.52
N GLY A 133 20.58 14.58 -14.97
CA GLY A 133 21.17 15.77 -15.60
C GLY A 133 22.68 15.65 -15.81
N THR A 134 23.35 15.17 -14.77
CA THR A 134 24.81 15.09 -14.66
C THR A 134 25.36 13.68 -14.90
N GLY A 135 24.54 12.66 -14.70
CA GLY A 135 24.96 11.26 -14.65
C GLY A 135 25.69 10.89 -13.36
N GLU A 136 25.71 11.77 -12.36
CA GLU A 136 26.37 11.54 -11.08
C GLU A 136 25.58 10.56 -10.21
N ILE A 137 26.30 9.65 -9.55
CA ILE A 137 25.72 8.70 -8.61
C ILE A 137 25.67 9.38 -7.24
N ALA A 138 24.49 9.82 -6.82
CA ALA A 138 24.26 10.38 -5.50
C ALA A 138 24.32 9.30 -4.40
N LEU A 139 23.86 8.08 -4.72
CA LEU A 139 23.92 6.94 -3.80
C LEU A 139 24.09 5.63 -4.56
N ASP A 140 24.94 4.75 -4.06
CA ASP A 140 25.06 3.35 -4.46
C ASP A 140 25.42 2.54 -3.21
N ARG A 141 24.44 1.78 -2.68
CA ARG A 141 24.59 1.06 -1.41
C ARG A 141 23.94 -0.31 -1.48
N THR A 142 24.55 -1.27 -0.78
CA THR A 142 24.04 -2.63 -0.62
C THR A 142 23.57 -2.86 0.81
N TYR A 143 22.39 -3.45 0.96
CA TYR A 143 21.73 -3.73 2.22
C TYR A 143 21.46 -5.22 2.35
N PRO A 144 22.05 -5.92 3.34
CA PRO A 144 21.65 -7.29 3.65
C PRO A 144 20.29 -7.29 4.34
N PHE A 145 19.43 -8.25 3.98
CA PHE A 145 18.11 -8.40 4.59
C PHE A 145 17.63 -9.86 4.59
N THR A 146 16.67 -10.15 5.44
CA THR A 146 15.80 -11.34 5.37
C THR A 146 14.40 -10.93 4.90
N ASP A 147 13.58 -11.89 4.46
CA ASP A 147 12.18 -11.63 4.06
C ASP A 147 11.41 -10.78 5.08
N ALA A 148 11.58 -11.07 6.38
CA ALA A 148 10.90 -10.35 7.45
C ALA A 148 11.35 -8.89 7.61
N SER A 149 12.58 -8.57 7.19
CA SER A 149 13.19 -7.24 7.29
C SER A 149 13.18 -6.45 5.97
N LEU A 150 12.51 -6.96 4.93
CA LEU A 150 12.42 -6.28 3.63
C LEU A 150 11.90 -4.85 3.79
N ARG A 151 10.84 -4.65 4.59
CA ARG A 151 10.23 -3.34 4.84
C ARG A 151 11.21 -2.35 5.47
N GLU A 152 11.82 -2.73 6.60
CA GLU A 152 12.83 -1.92 7.29
C GLU A 152 13.98 -1.55 6.35
N THR A 153 14.42 -2.49 5.51
CA THR A 153 15.47 -2.26 4.52
C THR A 153 15.08 -1.24 3.46
N MET A 154 13.83 -1.26 2.98
CA MET A 154 13.34 -0.28 2.01
C MET A 154 13.17 1.11 2.64
N HIS A 155 12.65 1.19 3.87
CA HIS A 155 12.56 2.45 4.60
C HIS A 155 13.93 3.11 4.77
N ARG A 156 14.93 2.33 5.22
CA ARG A 156 16.32 2.81 5.33
C ARG A 156 16.89 3.25 3.98
N PHE A 157 16.66 2.48 2.92
CA PHE A 157 17.11 2.85 1.58
C PHE A 157 16.51 4.19 1.13
N VAL A 158 15.22 4.42 1.39
CA VAL A 158 14.57 5.67 1.03
C VAL A 158 15.10 6.83 1.86
N ASP A 159 15.27 6.66 3.17
CA ASP A 159 15.87 7.68 4.03
C ASP A 159 17.30 8.04 3.60
N ASP A 160 18.10 7.03 3.22
CA ASP A 160 19.46 7.22 2.68
C ASP A 160 19.46 7.99 1.34
N VAL A 161 18.49 7.72 0.45
CA VAL A 161 18.32 8.46 -0.81
C VAL A 161 17.89 9.90 -0.54
N LEU A 162 16.97 10.13 0.41
CA LEU A 162 16.58 11.49 0.82
C LEU A 162 17.81 12.24 1.34
N GLU A 163 18.54 11.67 2.29
CA GLU A 163 19.71 12.31 2.90
C GLU A 163 20.78 12.65 1.85
N ALA A 164 21.04 11.75 0.90
CA ALA A 164 22.00 11.98 -0.17
C ALA A 164 21.60 13.15 -1.11
N LEU A 165 20.29 13.41 -1.28
CA LEU A 165 19.78 14.42 -2.20
C LEU A 165 19.44 15.75 -1.52
N THR A 166 18.99 15.73 -0.27
CA THR A 166 18.51 16.91 0.45
C THR A 166 19.45 17.35 1.57
N GLY A 167 20.35 16.47 2.02
CA GLY A 167 21.18 16.68 3.21
C GLY A 167 20.43 16.48 4.54
N GLU A 168 19.14 16.10 4.49
CA GLU A 168 18.31 15.87 5.66
C GLU A 168 17.90 14.39 5.72
N ARG A 169 18.07 13.78 6.90
CA ARG A 169 17.65 12.40 7.11
C ARG A 169 16.12 12.28 7.01
N GLY A 170 15.66 11.28 6.26
CA GLY A 170 14.24 10.95 6.17
C GLY A 170 13.67 10.38 7.48
N VAL A 171 12.37 10.09 7.45
CA VAL A 171 11.60 9.61 8.63
C VAL A 171 10.95 8.25 8.39
N ALA A 172 11.29 7.55 7.31
CA ALA A 172 10.66 6.28 6.95
C ALA A 172 10.96 5.17 7.96
N GLU A 173 12.09 5.24 8.66
CA GLU A 173 12.41 4.27 9.74
C GLU A 173 11.63 4.53 11.04
N THR A 174 10.87 5.62 11.15
CA THR A 174 10.20 6.02 12.40
C THR A 174 8.89 5.26 12.66
N LYS A 175 8.34 5.46 13.86
CA LYS A 175 7.06 4.87 14.30
C LYS A 175 6.17 5.93 14.91
N ILE A 176 4.87 5.73 14.80
CA ILE A 176 3.84 6.61 15.34
C ILE A 176 3.16 5.89 16.50
N ALA A 177 3.24 6.47 17.70
CA ALA A 177 2.44 6.04 18.84
C ALA A 177 1.10 6.79 18.85
N TYR A 178 -0.01 6.05 19.03
CA TYR A 178 -1.36 6.60 19.02
C TYR A 178 -2.27 5.88 20.03
N VAL A 179 -3.39 6.49 20.35
CA VAL A 179 -4.43 5.84 21.17
C VAL A 179 -5.41 5.16 20.24
N GLN A 180 -5.54 3.83 20.34
CA GLN A 180 -6.64 3.11 19.73
C GLN A 180 -7.76 2.96 20.77
N GLN A 181 -8.99 3.26 20.36
CA GLN A 181 -10.16 3.10 21.21
C GLN A 181 -11.07 2.01 20.66
N ASN A 182 -11.34 0.97 21.47
CA ASN A 182 -12.29 -0.09 21.15
C ASN A 182 -13.45 -0.04 22.16
N GLY A 183 -14.55 0.61 21.77
CA GLY A 183 -15.66 0.87 22.68
C GLY A 183 -15.27 1.88 23.77
N ARG A 184 -15.21 1.43 25.03
CA ARG A 184 -14.80 2.27 26.19
C ARG A 184 -13.33 2.08 26.57
N GLU A 185 -12.68 1.05 26.05
CA GLU A 185 -11.28 0.75 26.35
C GLU A 185 -10.37 1.58 25.45
N LYS A 186 -9.31 2.13 26.04
CA LYS A 186 -8.28 2.91 25.35
C LYS A 186 -6.94 2.24 25.57
N GLU A 187 -6.24 1.98 24.48
CA GLU A 187 -4.94 1.32 24.48
C GLU A 187 -3.94 2.19 23.72
N ILE A 188 -2.67 2.13 24.13
CA ILE A 188 -1.58 2.75 23.38
C ILE A 188 -1.09 1.74 22.36
N TRP A 189 -1.13 2.14 21.10
CA TRP A 189 -0.68 1.37 19.95
C TRP A 189 0.47 2.10 19.27
N MET A 190 1.28 1.36 18.52
CA MET A 190 2.33 1.86 17.65
C MET A 190 2.17 1.28 16.26
N MET A 191 2.47 2.07 15.24
CA MET A 191 2.57 1.63 13.85
C MET A 191 3.84 2.19 13.21
N ASP A 192 4.27 1.61 12.11
CA ASP A 192 5.30 2.19 11.25
C ASP A 192 4.81 3.52 10.68
N TYR A 193 5.73 4.40 10.27
CA TYR A 193 5.39 5.75 9.83
C TYR A 193 4.38 5.78 8.65
N ASP A 194 4.34 4.72 7.84
CA ASP A 194 3.47 4.57 6.68
C ASP A 194 2.12 3.88 7.02
N GLY A 195 1.82 3.69 8.30
CA GLY A 195 0.58 3.12 8.82
C GLY A 195 0.55 1.59 8.94
N GLU A 196 1.66 0.92 8.62
CA GLU A 196 1.76 -0.54 8.64
C GLU A 196 2.18 -1.07 10.03
N ASN A 197 2.04 -2.39 10.23
CA ASN A 197 2.42 -3.08 11.47
C ASN A 197 1.85 -2.48 12.78
N PRO A 198 0.53 -2.18 12.88
CA PRO A 198 -0.07 -1.69 14.12
C PRO A 198 0.00 -2.75 15.23
N ARG A 199 0.50 -2.38 16.41
CA ARG A 199 0.67 -3.26 17.57
C ARG A 199 0.72 -2.54 18.91
#